data_AF-A0A9P4MVF0-F1
#
_entry.id   AF-A0A9P4MVF0-F1
#
_cell.length_a   1.000
_cell.length_b   1.000
_cell.length_c   1.000
_cell.angle_alpha   90.00
_cell.angle_beta   90.00
_cell.angle_gamma   90.00
#
_symmetry.space_group_name_H-M   'P 1'
#
loop_
_entity.id
_entity.type
_entity.pdbx_description
1 polymer ?
#
loop_
_entity_poly.entity_id
_entity_poly.type
_entity_poly.pdbx_seq_one_letter_code
_entity_poly.pdbx_strand_id
1 'polypeptide(L)'
;MASPSIFERKRDLVYLIYFVIHLPIMLAFDLTHLYPSFLQFPWMSALQRWYVGMYGDRFFYDAPVWFPIYSAMELLYHIPLALYAIPALLRNSPYLPLHLLVYAVQVSITTLTCLAEMMGWEELEEWQRG
;
A
#
# COMPACT_ATOMS: atom_id res chain seq x y z
N MET A 1 4.88 9.20 34.07
CA MET A 1 3.60 8.50 33.88
C MET A 1 3.79 7.48 32.77
N ALA A 2 3.44 6.22 32.98
CA ALA A 2 3.50 5.22 31.91
C ALA A 2 2.50 5.61 30.81
N SER A 3 2.92 5.58 29.55
CA SER A 3 2.00 5.75 28.42
C SER A 3 0.91 4.68 28.50
N PRO A 4 -0.38 5.02 28.25
CA PRO A 4 -1.46 4.05 28.28
C PRO A 4 -1.19 2.90 27.30
N SER A 5 -1.80 1.74 27.53
CA SER A 5 -1.60 0.58 26.66
C SER A 5 -2.13 0.86 25.24
N ILE A 6 -1.55 0.23 24.22
CA ILE A 6 -2.04 0.36 22.83
C ILE A 6 -3.51 -0.06 22.69
N PHE A 7 -3.96 -1.01 23.51
CA PHE A 7 -5.34 -1.50 23.52
C PHE A 7 -6.34 -0.43 24.03
N GLU A 8 -5.88 0.53 24.81
CA GLU A 8 -6.68 1.67 25.27
C GLU A 8 -6.72 2.78 24.21
N ARG A 9 -5.66 2.91 23.41
CA ARG A 9 -5.55 3.85 22.29
C ARG A 9 -6.15 3.26 21.00
N LYS A 10 -7.48 3.18 20.95
CA LYS A 10 -8.22 2.55 19.84
C LYS A 10 -7.83 3.05 18.44
N ARG A 11 -7.57 4.35 18.27
CA ARG A 11 -7.16 4.93 16.97
C ARG A 11 -5.77 4.43 16.56
N ASP A 12 -4.82 4.48 17.48
CA ASP A 12 -3.45 4.00 17.26
C ASP A 12 -3.40 2.51 16.98
N LEU A 13 -4.29 1.74 17.63
CA LEU A 13 -4.44 0.30 17.34
C LEU A 13 -4.88 0.06 15.89
N VAL A 14 -5.84 0.84 15.38
CA VAL A 14 -6.27 0.74 13.97
C VAL A 14 -5.13 1.08 13.03
N TYR A 15 -4.39 2.16 13.29
CA TYR A 15 -3.21 2.51 12.49
C TYR A 15 -2.13 1.43 12.54
N LEU A 16 -1.91 0.81 13.71
CA LEU A 16 -0.94 -0.27 13.86
C LEU A 16 -1.34 -1.49 13.02
N ILE A 17 -2.60 -1.92 13.12
CA ILE A 17 -3.12 -3.03 12.32
C ILE A 17 -2.96 -2.74 10.83
N TYR A 18 -3.31 -1.52 10.41
CA TYR A 18 -3.13 -1.08 9.03
C TYR A 18 -1.67 -1.23 8.57
N PHE A 19 -0.69 -0.66 9.27
CA PHE A 19 0.71 -0.75 8.84
C PHE A 19 1.27 -2.17 8.89
N VAL A 20 0.87 -2.98 9.87
CA VAL A 20 1.31 -4.37 10.00
C VAL A 20 0.78 -5.24 8.86
N ILE A 21 -0.43 -4.98 8.37
CA ILE A 21 -1.00 -5.69 7.21
C ILE A 21 -0.45 -5.12 5.90
N HIS A 22 -0.32 -3.79 5.82
CA HIS A 22 0.05 -3.13 4.57
C HIS A 22 1.51 -3.35 4.19
N LEU A 23 2.43 -3.34 5.16
CA LEU A 23 3.86 -3.56 4.91
C LEU A 23 4.16 -4.89 4.17
N PRO A 24 3.68 -6.06 4.63
CA PRO A 24 3.90 -7.30 3.91
C PRO A 24 3.21 -7.32 2.54
N ILE A 25 2.04 -6.69 2.38
CA ILE A 25 1.36 -6.61 1.07
C ILE A 25 2.20 -5.80 0.08
N MET A 26 2.68 -4.62 0.46
CA MET A 26 3.55 -3.80 -0.40
C MET A 26 4.79 -4.58 -0.86
N LEU A 27 5.42 -5.31 0.06
CA LEU A 27 6.62 -6.11 -0.23
C LEU A 27 6.31 -7.38 -1.03
N ALA A 28 5.13 -7.97 -0.87
CA ALA A 28 4.76 -9.24 -1.47
C ALA A 28 4.06 -9.12 -2.82
N PHE A 29 3.42 -7.98 -3.09
CA PHE A 29 2.52 -7.79 -4.21
C PHE A 29 2.86 -6.52 -4.99
N ASP A 30 2.72 -5.34 -4.36
CA ASP A 30 2.79 -4.06 -5.07
C ASP A 30 4.17 -3.84 -5.74
N LEU A 31 5.26 -4.12 -5.01
CA LEU A 31 6.63 -3.84 -5.46
C LEU A 31 7.31 -5.01 -6.19
N THR A 32 6.58 -6.10 -6.44
CA THR A 32 7.14 -7.31 -7.07
C THR A 32 7.75 -7.04 -8.45
N HIS A 33 7.21 -6.09 -9.19
CA HIS A 33 7.70 -5.66 -10.49
C HIS A 33 9.07 -4.95 -10.44
N LEU A 34 9.44 -4.38 -9.28
CA LEU A 34 10.75 -3.74 -9.06
C LEU A 34 11.82 -4.73 -8.58
N TYR A 35 11.42 -5.93 -8.18
CA TYR A 35 12.37 -6.89 -7.63
C TYR A 35 13.29 -7.45 -8.71
N PRO A 36 14.60 -7.56 -8.43
CA PRO A 36 15.49 -8.34 -9.26
C PRO A 36 15.08 -9.82 -9.24
N SER A 37 15.44 -10.56 -10.27
CA SER A 37 15.02 -11.96 -10.48
C SER A 37 15.29 -12.90 -9.30
N PHE A 38 16.28 -12.61 -8.46
CA PHE A 38 16.59 -13.43 -7.27
C PHE A 38 15.65 -13.21 -6.08
N LEU A 39 14.90 -12.09 -6.02
CA LEU A 39 13.88 -11.81 -5.00
C LEU A 39 12.46 -12.13 -5.49
N GLN A 40 12.29 -12.38 -6.78
CA GLN A 40 11.00 -12.74 -7.36
C GLN A 40 10.72 -14.22 -7.14
N PHE A 41 9.99 -14.52 -6.06
CA PHE A 41 9.56 -15.88 -5.80
C PHE A 41 8.38 -16.28 -6.70
N PRO A 42 8.29 -17.56 -7.13
CA PRO A 42 7.24 -18.01 -8.05
C PRO A 42 5.81 -17.76 -7.57
N TRP A 43 5.58 -17.79 -6.25
CA TRP A 43 4.26 -17.55 -5.66
C TRP A 43 3.80 -16.10 -5.83
N MET A 44 4.72 -15.13 -5.84
CA MET A 44 4.40 -13.71 -6.02
C MET A 44 3.83 -13.48 -7.42
N SER A 45 4.52 -13.98 -8.44
CA SER A 45 4.07 -13.88 -9.83
C SER A 45 2.83 -14.75 -10.10
N ALA A 46 2.63 -15.85 -9.37
CA ALA A 46 1.40 -16.65 -9.46
C ALA A 46 0.20 -15.88 -8.87
N LEU A 47 0.38 -15.25 -7.71
CA LEU A 47 -0.64 -14.43 -7.06
C LEU A 47 -1.02 -13.22 -7.92
N GLN A 48 -0.04 -12.53 -8.49
CA GLN A 48 -0.28 -11.38 -9.37
C GLN A 48 -1.01 -11.79 -10.65
N ARG A 49 -0.62 -12.90 -11.29
CA ARG A 49 -1.33 -13.43 -12.47
C ARG A 49 -2.75 -13.86 -12.15
N TRP A 50 -2.97 -14.50 -11.00
CA TRP A 50 -4.32 -14.83 -10.54
C TRP A 50 -5.16 -13.57 -10.31
N TYR A 51 -4.59 -12.56 -9.65
CA TYR A 51 -5.27 -11.30 -9.36
C TYR A 51 -5.64 -10.55 -10.64
N VAL A 52 -4.71 -10.41 -11.58
CA VAL A 52 -4.96 -9.78 -12.89
C VAL A 52 -5.99 -10.59 -13.69
N GLY A 53 -5.89 -11.92 -13.71
CA GLY A 53 -6.84 -12.77 -14.42
C GLY A 53 -8.25 -12.72 -13.83
N MET A 54 -8.37 -12.46 -12.53
CA MET A 54 -9.65 -12.32 -11.87
C MET A 54 -10.20 -10.89 -12.06
N TYR A 55 -9.46 -9.86 -11.65
CA TYR A 55 -9.96 -8.49 -11.51
C TYR A 55 -9.67 -7.58 -12.71
N GLY A 56 -8.84 -8.02 -13.67
CA GLY A 56 -8.53 -7.24 -14.87
C GLY A 56 -7.67 -6.00 -14.61
N ASP A 57 -6.97 -5.92 -13.48
CA ASP A 57 -6.23 -4.73 -13.07
C ASP A 57 -5.12 -4.36 -14.07
N ARG A 58 -5.35 -3.26 -14.81
CA ARG A 58 -4.47 -2.75 -15.88
C ARG A 58 -3.13 -2.26 -15.35
N PHE A 59 -3.04 -1.83 -14.08
CA PHE A 59 -1.80 -1.32 -13.50
C PHE A 59 -0.67 -2.35 -13.51
N PHE A 60 -0.97 -3.64 -13.62
CA PHE A 60 0.03 -4.71 -13.57
C PHE A 60 0.43 -5.27 -14.95
N TYR A 61 -0.28 -4.94 -16.04
CA TYR A 61 0.07 -5.43 -17.39
C TYR A 61 0.13 -4.33 -18.47
N ASP A 62 -0.58 -3.22 -18.31
CA ASP A 62 -0.56 -2.07 -19.21
C ASP A 62 -0.65 -0.75 -18.41
N ALA A 63 0.36 -0.57 -17.55
CA ALA A 63 0.42 0.52 -16.60
C ALA A 63 0.57 1.88 -17.33
N PRO A 64 -0.20 2.91 -16.94
CA PRO A 64 0.04 4.27 -17.40
C PRO A 64 1.47 4.74 -17.08
N VAL A 65 2.02 5.63 -17.92
CA VAL A 65 3.41 6.13 -17.80
C VAL A 65 3.72 6.77 -16.44
N TRP A 66 2.70 7.30 -15.75
CA TRP A 66 2.85 7.91 -14.43
C TRP A 66 2.86 6.90 -13.27
N PHE A 67 2.33 5.69 -13.45
CA PHE A 67 2.17 4.71 -12.37
C PHE A 67 3.49 4.29 -11.70
N PRO A 68 4.61 4.10 -12.42
CA PRO A 68 5.91 3.80 -11.79
C PRO A 68 6.37 4.84 -10.77
N ILE A 69 5.92 6.10 -10.86
CA ILE A 69 6.21 7.13 -9.87
C ILE A 69 5.55 6.79 -8.53
N TYR A 70 4.33 6.25 -8.54
CA TYR A 70 3.63 5.84 -7.32
C TYR A 70 4.27 4.60 -6.69
N SER A 71 4.70 3.64 -7.48
CA SER A 71 5.49 2.51 -6.99
C SER A 71 6.82 2.96 -6.38
N ALA A 72 7.48 3.97 -6.97
CA ALA A 72 8.67 4.57 -6.38
C ALA A 72 8.36 5.29 -5.06
N MET A 73 7.22 5.97 -4.95
CA MET A 73 6.76 6.58 -3.70
C MET A 73 6.48 5.53 -2.62
N GLU A 74 5.88 4.38 -2.96
CA GLU A 74 5.69 3.27 -2.03
C GLU A 74 7.03 2.73 -1.51
N LEU A 75 7.98 2.51 -2.41
CA LEU A 75 9.31 2.01 -2.06
C LEU A 75 10.10 3.01 -1.19
N LEU A 76 10.13 4.28 -1.59
CA LEU A 76 11.00 5.30 -0.99
C LEU A 76 10.38 6.02 0.21
N TYR A 77 9.06 6.03 0.33
CA TYR A 77 8.35 6.74 1.40
C TYR A 77 7.47 5.82 2.25
N HIS A 78 6.59 4.99 1.64
CA HIS A 78 5.66 4.18 2.43
C HIS A 78 6.37 3.10 3.24
N ILE A 79 7.34 2.37 2.66
CA ILE A 79 8.10 1.35 3.39
C ILE A 79 8.89 1.95 4.57
N PRO A 80 9.76 2.97 4.37
CA PRO A 80 10.51 3.54 5.47
C PRO A 80 9.59 4.10 6.56
N LEU A 81 8.48 4.72 6.17
CA LEU A 81 7.51 5.22 7.12
C LEU A 81 6.82 4.08 7.88
N ALA A 82 6.39 3.01 7.23
CA ALA A 82 5.75 1.88 7.90
C ALA A 82 6.70 1.23 8.93
N LEU A 83 7.98 1.05 8.56
CA LEU A 83 9.02 0.54 9.46
C LEU A 83 9.26 1.46 10.66
N TYR A 84 9.10 2.78 10.50
CA TYR A 84 9.16 3.74 11.59
C TYR A 84 7.86 3.79 12.42
N ALA A 85 6.71 3.76 11.77
CA ALA A 85 5.39 3.98 12.36
C ALA A 85 4.98 2.84 13.29
N ILE A 86 5.27 1.58 12.93
CA ILE A 86 4.95 0.41 13.76
C ILE A 86 5.54 0.53 15.18
N PRO A 87 6.87 0.68 15.37
CA PRO A 87 7.44 0.85 16.70
C PRO A 87 7.07 2.21 17.33
N ALA A 88 6.88 3.26 16.54
CA ALA A 88 6.47 4.58 17.05
C ALA A 88 5.04 4.57 17.64
N LEU A 89 4.12 3.81 17.03
CA LEU A 89 2.76 3.58 17.53
C LEU A 89 2.77 2.84 18.86
N LEU A 90 3.61 1.81 18.98
CA LEU A 90 3.76 1.06 20.24
C LEU A 90 4.31 1.95 21.36
N ARG A 91 5.26 2.83 21.04
CA ARG A 91 5.93 3.73 22.00
C ARG A 91 5.18 5.04 22.27
N ASN A 92 4.05 5.30 21.59
CA ASN A 92 3.29 6.54 21.69
C ASN A 92 4.14 7.80 21.37
N SER A 93 4.84 7.78 20.24
CA SER A 93 5.72 8.89 19.82
C SER A 93 4.90 10.16 19.50
N PRO A 94 5.27 11.35 20.04
CA PRO A 94 4.53 12.59 19.79
C PRO A 94 4.69 13.12 18.36
N TYR A 95 5.72 12.69 17.62
CA TYR A 95 5.98 13.11 16.24
C TYR A 95 5.16 12.35 15.21
N LEU A 96 4.63 11.19 15.59
CA LEU A 96 3.94 10.28 14.70
C LEU A 96 2.70 10.88 14.00
N PRO A 97 1.81 11.66 14.68
CA PRO A 97 0.61 12.18 14.05
C PRO A 97 0.87 13.03 12.80
N LEU A 98 1.97 13.80 12.79
CA LEU A 98 2.34 14.61 11.62
C LEU A 98 2.73 13.72 10.44
N HIS A 99 3.53 12.67 10.68
CA HIS A 99 3.91 11.72 9.64
C HIS A 99 2.68 10.96 9.09
N LEU A 100 1.75 10.57 9.97
CA LEU A 100 0.51 9.91 9.57
C LEU A 100 -0.37 10.83 8.72
N LEU A 101 -0.40 12.14 9.01
CA LEU A 101 -1.15 13.10 8.21
C LEU A 101 -0.58 13.21 6.79
N VAL A 102 0.73 13.40 6.65
CA VAL A 102 1.39 13.50 5.34
C VAL A 102 1.17 12.21 4.54
N TYR A 103 1.33 11.06 5.19
CA TYR A 103 1.06 9.76 4.59
C TYR A 103 -0.38 9.60 4.13
N ALA A 104 -1.35 9.93 5.00
CA ALA A 104 -2.77 9.81 4.67
C ALA A 104 -3.14 10.70 3.49
N VAL A 105 -2.62 11.93 3.42
CA VAL A 105 -2.84 12.83 2.29
C VAL A 105 -2.26 12.24 1.01
N GLN A 106 -1.01 11.79 1.06
CA GLN A 106 -0.34 11.21 -0.11
C GLN A 106 -1.07 9.97 -0.62
N VAL A 107 -1.34 9.00 0.25
CA VAL A 107 -2.08 7.76 -0.11
C VAL A 107 -3.47 8.08 -0.63
N SER A 108 -4.18 9.06 -0.06
CA SER A 108 -5.50 9.45 -0.57
C SER A 108 -5.42 9.98 -2.00
N ILE A 109 -4.41 10.79 -2.31
CA ILE A 109 -4.23 11.36 -3.65
C ILE A 109 -3.84 10.28 -4.66
N THR A 110 -2.87 9.41 -4.33
CA THR A 110 -2.45 8.33 -5.23
C THR A 110 -3.59 7.35 -5.48
N THR A 111 -4.30 6.93 -4.43
CA THR A 111 -5.46 6.04 -4.55
C THR A 111 -6.58 6.68 -5.35
N LEU A 112 -6.90 7.96 -5.09
CA LEU A 112 -7.92 8.68 -5.86
C LEU A 112 -7.55 8.75 -7.35
N THR A 113 -6.27 8.97 -7.66
CA THR A 113 -5.78 9.01 -9.04
C THR A 113 -5.91 7.64 -9.72
N CYS A 114 -5.56 6.55 -9.02
CA CYS A 114 -5.74 5.20 -9.53
C CYS A 114 -7.22 4.85 -9.74
N LEU A 115 -8.11 5.25 -8.81
CA LEU A 115 -9.55 5.05 -8.95
C LEU A 115 -10.11 5.82 -10.16
N ALA A 116 -9.67 7.07 -10.35
CA ALA A 116 -10.11 7.88 -11.49
C ALA A 116 -9.68 7.28 -12.84
N GLU A 117 -8.45 6.77 -12.93
CA GLU A 117 -7.98 6.04 -14.11
C GLU A 117 -8.79 4.75 -14.33
N MET A 118 -9.01 3.96 -13.28
CA MET A 118 -9.77 2.70 -13.33
C MET A 118 -11.21 2.91 -13.81
N MET A 119 -11.86 4.00 -13.39
CA MET A 119 -13.21 4.36 -13.85
C MET A 119 -13.29 4.65 -15.36
N GLY A 120 -12.14 4.94 -15.99
CA GLY A 120 -12.04 5.17 -17.43
C GLY A 120 -11.82 3.90 -18.26
N TRP A 121 -11.68 2.73 -17.65
CA TRP A 121 -11.42 1.48 -18.38
C TRP A 121 -12.71 0.94 -19.00
N GLU A 122 -12.74 0.91 -20.34
CA GLU A 122 -13.89 0.41 -21.10
C GLU A 122 -13.89 -1.13 -21.19
N GLU A 123 -12.71 -1.73 -21.07
CA GLU A 123 -12.43 -3.16 -21.18
C GLU A 123 -12.90 -4.02 -19.99
N LEU A 124 -13.29 -3.40 -18.88
CA LEU A 124 -13.75 -4.13 -17.68
C LEU A 124 -15.16 -4.70 -17.87
N GLU A 125 -15.34 -5.98 -17.51
CA GLU A 125 -16.67 -6.61 -17.44
C GLU A 125 -17.55 -5.94 -16.37
N GLU A 126 -18.87 -6.03 -16.52
CA GLU A 126 -19.84 -5.33 -15.66
C GLU A 126 -19.65 -5.64 -14.15
N TRP A 127 -19.23 -6.86 -13.81
CA TRP A 127 -18.97 -7.27 -12.42
C TRP A 127 -17.59 -6.83 -11.90
N GLN A 128 -16.64 -6.50 -12.79
CA GLN A 128 -15.30 -6.02 -12.43
C GLN A 128 -15.29 -4.50 -12.14
N ARG A 129 -16.33 -3.77 -12.56
CA ARG A 129 -16.45 -2.31 -12.41
C ARG A 129 -16.86 -1.84 -11.01
N GLY A 130 -17.18 -2.76 -10.09
CA GLY A 130 -17.60 -2.46 -8.71
C GLY A 130 -19.10 -2.62 -8.50
#